data_AF-A0ABD5UJI6-F1
#
_entry.id   AF-A0ABD5UJI6-F1
#
_cell.length_a   1.000
_cell.length_b   1.000
_cell.length_c   1.000
_cell.angle_alpha   90.00
_cell.angle_beta   90.00
_cell.angle_gamma   90.00
#
_symmetry.space_group_name_H-M   'P 1'
#
loop_
_entity.id
_entity.type
_entity.pdbx_description
1 polymer ?
#
loop_
_entity_poly.entity_id
_entity_poly.type
_entity_poly.pdbx_seq_one_letter_code
_entity_poly.pdbx_strand_id
1 'polypeptide(L)' 'MAVASGPFCGALGCTKDADVIIQNRYGKRYACDDHSNDGEVIGRV' A
#
# COMPACT_ATOMS: atom_id res chain seq x y z
N MET A 1 -6.06 11.28 -20.40
CA MET A 1 -6.20 10.19 -19.44
C MET A 1 -6.05 10.79 -18.06
N ALA A 2 -7.14 10.95 -17.32
CA ALA A 2 -7.05 11.31 -15.91
C ALA A 2 -6.47 10.08 -15.21
N VAL A 3 -5.17 10.10 -14.91
CA VAL A 3 -4.58 9.10 -14.03
C VAL A 3 -5.22 9.37 -12.69
N ALA A 4 -6.19 8.56 -12.30
CA ALA A 4 -6.67 8.52 -10.93
C ALA A 4 -5.44 8.15 -10.10
N SER A 5 -4.74 9.17 -9.59
CA SER A 5 -3.51 9.02 -8.83
C SER A 5 -3.89 8.62 -7.40
N GLY A 6 -4.48 7.43 -7.27
CA GLY A 6 -4.61 6.78 -5.99
C GLY A 6 -3.23 6.38 -5.46
N PRO A 7 -3.08 6.16 -4.14
CA PRO A 7 -1.87 5.57 -3.61
C PRO A 7 -1.69 4.17 -4.22
N PHE A 8 -0.50 3.92 -4.78
CA PHE A 8 -0.17 2.60 -5.35
C PHE A 8 0.38 1.69 -4.27
N CYS A 9 0.17 0.38 -4.45
CA CYS A 9 0.77 -0.63 -3.61
C CYS A 9 2.31 -0.48 -3.62
N GLY A 10 2.90 -0.19 -2.46
CA GLY A 10 4.35 0.07 -2.33
C GLY A 10 5.23 -1.17 -2.46
N ALA A 11 4.64 -2.34 -2.75
CA ALA A 11 5.36 -3.56 -3.05
C ALA A 11 6.00 -3.45 -4.45
N LEU A 12 7.33 -3.60 -4.51
CA LEU A 12 8.09 -3.50 -5.75
C LEU A 12 7.51 -4.45 -6.81
N GLY A 13 7.06 -3.88 -7.93
CA GLY A 13 6.47 -4.62 -9.05
C GLY A 13 4.95 -4.83 -8.96
N CYS A 14 4.30 -4.40 -7.88
CA CYS A 14 2.85 -4.40 -7.80
C CYS A 14 2.28 -3.15 -8.48
N THR A 15 1.40 -3.34 -9.45
CA THR A 15 0.70 -2.26 -10.16
C THR A 15 -0.73 -2.06 -9.68
N LYS A 16 -1.14 -2.77 -8.61
CA LYS A 16 -2.45 -2.62 -7.99
C LYS A 16 -2.52 -1.33 -7.17
N ASP A 17 -3.73 -0.81 -7.05
CA ASP A 17 -4.05 0.25 -6.11
C ASP A 17 -3.82 -0.24 -4.68
N ALA A 18 -3.46 0.67 -3.77
CA ALA A 18 -3.31 0.34 -2.36
C ALA A 18 -4.68 0.35 -1.67
N ASP A 19 -4.94 -0.69 -0.88
CA ASP A 19 -6.18 -0.86 -0.10
C ASP A 19 -5.95 -0.57 1.40
N VAL A 20 -4.69 -0.69 1.85
CA VAL A 20 -4.31 -0.63 3.27
C VAL A 20 -3.09 0.25 3.50
N ILE A 21 -2.97 0.73 4.73
CA ILE A 21 -1.80 1.42 5.25
C ILE A 21 -1.14 0.48 6.25
N ILE A 22 0.10 0.10 5.96
CA ILE A 22 0.91 -0.71 6.86
C ILE A 22 1.95 0.14 7.58
N GLN A 23 2.28 -0.24 8.80
CA GLN A 23 3.40 0.31 9.56
C GLN A 23 4.44 -0.78 9.78
N ASN A 24 5.67 -0.49 9.36
CA ASN A 24 6.81 -1.39 9.57
C ASN A 24 8.00 -0.62 10.15
N ARG A 25 9.14 -1.30 10.31
CA ARG A 25 10.37 -0.70 10.87
C ARG A 25 10.90 0.52 10.09
N TYR A 26 10.47 0.70 8.84
CA TYR A 26 10.85 1.82 7.98
C TYR A 26 9.83 2.97 7.99
N GLY A 27 8.70 2.80 8.68
CA GLY A 27 7.63 3.80 8.78
C GLY A 27 6.33 3.33 8.15
N LYS A 28 5.48 4.29 7.79
CA LYS A 28 4.17 4.05 7.18
C LYS A 28 4.31 3.89 5.67
N ARG A 29 3.65 2.87 5.10
CA ARG A 29 3.59 2.62 3.65
C ARG A 29 2.19 2.23 3.23
N TYR A 30 1.84 2.61 2.00
CA TYR A 30 0.63 2.14 1.34
C TYR A 30 0.90 0.76 0.74
N ALA A 31 -0.01 -0.17 0.97
CA ALA A 31 0.04 -1.52 0.43
C ALA A 31 -1.35 -1.96 -0.02
N CYS A 32 -1.38 -2.96 -0.87
CA CYS A 32 -2.57 -3.70 -1.25
C CYS A 32 -2.74 -4.85 -0.25
N ASP A 33 -3.97 -5.37 -0.09
CA ASP A 33 -4.27 -6.42 0.90
C ASP A 33 -3.35 -7.65 0.72
N ASP A 34 -3.06 -8.02 -0.54
CA ASP A 34 -2.15 -9.13 -0.90
C ASP A 34 -0.69 -8.93 -0.43
N HIS A 35 -0.28 -7.69 -0.15
CA HIS A 35 1.08 -7.33 0.24
C HIS A 35 1.14 -6.61 1.59
N SER A 36 0.08 -6.71 2.39
CA SER A 36 0.04 -6.12 3.72
C SER A 36 0.97 -6.84 4.72
N ASN A 37 1.49 -8.02 4.37
CA ASN A 37 2.34 -8.84 5.25
C ASN A 37 3.71 -8.24 5.59
N ASP A 38 4.14 -7.16 4.91
CA ASP A 38 5.40 -6.45 5.20
C ASP A 38 5.30 -5.49 6.41
N GLY A 39 4.15 -5.46 7.10
CA GLY A 39 3.95 -4.65 8.29
C GLY A 39 2.64 -4.94 9.01
N GLU A 40 2.37 -4.16 10.05
CA GLU A 40 1.08 -4.17 10.74
C GLU A 40 0.09 -3.26 10.00
N VAL A 41 -1.11 -3.76 9.71
CA VAL A 41 -2.17 -2.95 9.10
C VAL A 41 -2.72 -1.96 10.13
N ILE A 42 -2.45 -0.68 9.92
CA ILE A 42 -2.88 0.42 10.81
C ILE A 42 -4.05 1.22 10.24
N GLY A 43 -4.47 0.94 9.02
CA GLY A 43 -5.56 1.64 8.37
C GLY A 43 -5.91 1.10 6.99
N ARG A 44 -7.01 1.60 6.44
CA ARG A 44 -7.44 1.38 5.06
C ARG A 44 -7.39 2.70 4.31
N VAL A 45 -7.11 2.64 3.01
CA VAL A 45 -7.09 3.80 2.11
C VAL A 45 -8.50 4.24 1.77
#